data_AF-A0A8V5FQ55-F1
#
_entry.id   AF-A0A8V5FQ55-F1
#
_cell.length_a   1.000
_cell.length_b   1.000
_cell.length_c   1.000
_cell.angle_alpha   90.00
_cell.angle_beta   90.00
_cell.angle_gamma   90.00
#
_symmetry.space_group_name_H-M   'P 1'
#
loop_
_entity.id
_entity.type
_entity.pdbx_description
1 polymer ?
#
loop_
_entity_poly.entity_id
_entity_poly.type
_entity_poly.pdbx_seq_one_letter_code
_entity_poly.pdbx_strand_id
1 'polypeptide(L)'
;ERKPGGLMFPDRAALYVVAIEDRQYKDFKIHWWENVYGFDMTCIRDVAMKEPLVDIVDPKQVVTNACLIKRDLDFTVDLDFKGQLCEMSVSNDYKMR
;
A
#
# COMPACT_ATOMS: atom_id res chain seq x y z
N GLU A 1 8.12 21.12 13.86
CA GLU A 1 6.87 21.34 14.62
C GLU A 1 5.96 22.36 13.96
N ARG A 2 4.64 22.13 14.00
CA ARG A 2 3.63 23.02 13.40
C ARG A 2 3.50 24.29 14.24
N LYS A 3 3.56 25.47 13.60
CA LYS A 3 3.36 26.76 14.30
C LYS A 3 1.94 26.82 14.89
N PRO A 4 1.75 27.42 16.08
CA PRO A 4 0.41 27.65 16.63
C PRO A 4 -0.49 28.36 15.62
N GLY A 5 -1.68 27.80 15.35
CA GLY A 5 -2.62 28.33 14.36
C GLY A 5 -2.34 27.96 12.89
N GLY A 6 -1.27 27.21 12.60
CA GLY A 6 -0.96 26.77 11.23
C GLY A 6 -2.01 25.79 10.68
N LEU A 7 -2.39 25.94 9.41
CA LEU A 7 -3.29 25.04 8.70
C LEU A 7 -2.49 23.92 8.00
N MET A 8 -3.12 22.77 7.78
CA MET A 8 -2.56 21.61 7.09
C MET A 8 -3.63 21.17 6.11
N PHE A 9 -3.25 20.84 4.89
CA PHE A 9 -4.17 20.39 3.86
C PHE A 9 -3.54 19.16 3.17
N PRO A 10 -4.20 17.99 3.19
CA PRO A 10 -5.40 17.68 3.97
C PRO A 10 -5.11 17.64 5.48
N ASP A 11 -6.10 17.93 6.33
CA ASP A 11 -6.00 17.81 7.80
C ASP A 11 -6.69 16.55 8.37
N ARG A 12 -7.22 15.69 7.49
CA ARG A 12 -7.87 14.42 7.82
C ARG A 12 -7.54 13.37 6.77
N ALA A 13 -7.26 12.15 7.22
CA ALA A 13 -7.04 11.00 6.36
C ALA A 13 -7.57 9.74 7.04
N ALA A 14 -8.55 9.08 6.41
CA ALA A 14 -9.17 7.87 6.94
C ALA A 14 -8.83 6.64 6.07
N LEU A 15 -8.41 5.57 6.72
CA LEU A 15 -8.09 4.28 6.12
C LEU A 15 -9.25 3.30 6.31
N TYR A 16 -9.66 2.66 5.21
CA TYR A 16 -10.72 1.65 5.19
C TYR A 16 -10.20 0.32 4.68
N VAL A 17 -10.92 -0.76 5.01
CA VAL A 17 -10.67 -2.11 4.49
C VAL A 17 -11.94 -2.73 3.96
N VAL A 18 -11.80 -3.52 2.90
CA VAL A 18 -12.82 -4.39 2.30
C VAL A 18 -12.20 -5.76 2.03
N ALA A 19 -13.03 -6.79 1.92
CA ALA A 19 -12.61 -8.07 1.36
C ALA A 19 -13.08 -8.20 -0.09
N ILE A 20 -12.27 -8.86 -0.91
CA ILE A 20 -12.50 -9.03 -2.34
C ILE A 20 -12.43 -10.51 -2.74
N GLU A 21 -13.13 -10.85 -3.82
CA GLU A 21 -12.93 -12.10 -4.55
C GLU A 21 -11.87 -11.87 -5.63
N ASP A 22 -10.79 -12.64 -5.59
CA ASP A 22 -9.63 -12.41 -6.47
C ASP A 22 -8.92 -13.71 -6.86
N ARG A 23 -9.68 -14.79 -7.04
CA ARG A 23 -9.12 -16.13 -7.29
C ARG A 23 -8.23 -16.15 -8.54
N GLN A 24 -8.71 -15.60 -9.65
CA GLN A 24 -8.00 -15.66 -10.92
C GLN A 24 -6.64 -14.96 -10.85
N TYR A 25 -6.58 -13.80 -10.20
CA TYR A 25 -5.34 -13.05 -10.05
C TYR A 25 -4.38 -13.75 -9.08
N LYS A 26 -4.89 -14.26 -7.95
CA LYS A 26 -4.11 -15.05 -7.00
C LYS A 26 -3.52 -16.31 -7.63
N ASP A 27 -4.27 -17.01 -8.48
CA ASP A 27 -3.79 -18.18 -9.20
C ASP A 27 -2.60 -17.81 -10.11
N PHE A 28 -2.68 -16.67 -10.80
CA PHE A 28 -1.64 -16.21 -11.71
C PHE A 28 -0.40 -15.61 -11.01
N LYS A 29 -0.55 -15.00 -9.83
CA LYS A 29 0.55 -14.30 -9.13
C LYS A 29 1.17 -15.09 -8.00
N ILE A 30 0.40 -15.96 -7.35
CA ILE A 30 0.82 -16.73 -6.17
C ILE A 30 0.96 -18.21 -6.54
N HIS A 31 -0.09 -18.86 -7.04
CA HIS A 31 -0.04 -20.30 -7.32
C HIS A 31 0.82 -20.67 -8.54
N TRP A 32 1.10 -19.71 -9.43
CA TRP A 32 2.03 -19.91 -10.55
C TRP A 32 3.41 -20.45 -10.12
N TRP A 33 3.88 -20.05 -8.94
CA TRP A 33 5.18 -20.48 -8.41
C TRP A 33 5.23 -21.96 -8.00
N GLU A 34 4.09 -22.63 -7.87
CA GLU A 34 4.05 -24.07 -7.53
C GLU A 34 4.56 -24.95 -8.68
N ASN A 35 4.47 -24.45 -9.92
CA ASN A 35 4.93 -25.18 -11.09
C ASN A 35 5.36 -24.20 -12.20
N VAL A 36 6.62 -23.81 -12.15
CA VAL A 36 7.25 -22.98 -13.16
C VAL A 36 7.95 -23.90 -14.15
N TYR A 37 7.25 -24.26 -15.23
CA TYR A 37 7.75 -25.15 -16.30
C TYR A 37 8.22 -26.54 -15.81
N GLY A 38 7.56 -27.10 -14.79
CA GLY A 38 7.90 -28.38 -14.16
C GLY A 38 8.77 -28.26 -12.92
N PHE A 39 9.24 -27.06 -12.56
CA PHE A 39 10.03 -26.80 -11.36
C PHE A 39 9.16 -26.24 -10.24
N ASP A 40 9.29 -26.82 -9.04
CA ASP A 40 8.64 -26.32 -7.83
C ASP A 40 9.41 -25.12 -7.27
N MET A 41 8.80 -23.93 -7.34
CA MET A 41 9.33 -22.68 -6.79
C MET A 41 8.47 -22.16 -5.62
N THR A 42 7.81 -23.06 -4.90
CA THR A 42 6.93 -22.71 -3.76
C THR A 42 7.62 -21.85 -2.70
N CYS A 43 8.95 -21.92 -2.57
CA CYS A 43 9.71 -21.03 -1.69
C CYS A 43 9.53 -19.53 -2.02
N ILE A 44 9.29 -19.18 -3.29
CA ILE A 44 9.02 -17.80 -3.72
C ILE A 44 7.58 -17.40 -3.40
N ARG A 45 6.62 -18.32 -3.54
CA ARG A 45 5.20 -18.11 -3.21
C ARG A 45 5.02 -17.55 -1.79
N ASP A 46 5.73 -18.12 -0.83
CA ASP A 46 5.60 -17.76 0.59
C ASP A 46 6.13 -16.35 0.91
N VAL A 47 7.05 -15.85 0.08
CA VAL A 47 7.52 -14.46 0.12
C VAL A 47 6.51 -13.55 -0.57
N ALA A 48 6.08 -13.91 -1.78
CA ALA A 48 5.12 -13.14 -2.56
C ALA A 48 3.78 -12.91 -1.83
N MET A 49 3.32 -13.88 -1.02
CA MET A 49 2.10 -13.75 -0.24
C MET A 49 2.18 -12.70 0.89
N LYS A 50 3.40 -12.35 1.35
CA LYS A 50 3.62 -11.36 2.41
C LYS A 50 3.78 -9.94 1.87
N GLU A 51 4.07 -9.80 0.58
CA GLU A 51 4.25 -8.51 -0.07
C GLU A 51 2.89 -7.96 -0.52
N PRO A 52 2.42 -6.82 0.03
CA PRO A 52 1.18 -6.20 -0.42
C PRO A 52 1.33 -5.65 -1.84
N LEU A 53 0.25 -5.76 -2.63
CA LEU A 53 0.21 -5.28 -4.00
C LEU A 53 -0.62 -4.00 -4.10
N VAL A 54 -0.13 -3.04 -4.89
CA VAL A 54 -0.88 -1.82 -5.24
C VAL A 54 -1.41 -1.99 -6.65
N ASP A 55 -2.72 -2.23 -6.77
CA ASP A 55 -3.41 -2.40 -8.05
C ASP A 55 -4.85 -1.85 -7.99
N ILE A 56 -5.51 -1.72 -9.14
CA ILE A 56 -6.90 -1.28 -9.26
C ILE A 56 -7.81 -2.51 -9.16
N VAL A 57 -8.77 -2.46 -8.23
CA VAL A 57 -9.78 -3.51 -8.04
C VAL A 57 -11.07 -3.15 -8.78
N ASP A 58 -11.66 -4.08 -9.54
CA ASP A 58 -13.01 -3.91 -10.10
C ASP A 58 -14.03 -3.92 -8.95
N PRO A 59 -14.92 -2.90 -8.83
CA PRO A 59 -15.95 -2.88 -7.79
C PRO A 59 -16.81 -4.14 -7.70
N LYS A 60 -16.97 -4.90 -8.79
CA LYS A 60 -17.70 -6.19 -8.79
C LYS A 60 -17.04 -7.28 -7.97
N GLN A 61 -15.74 -7.17 -7.71
CA GLN A 61 -14.97 -8.12 -6.91
C GLN A 61 -15.12 -7.87 -5.41
N VAL A 62 -15.69 -6.73 -4.98
CA VAL A 62 -15.85 -6.41 -3.55
C VAL A 62 -17.01 -7.20 -2.96
N VAL A 63 -16.73 -8.05 -1.95
CA VAL A 63 -17.71 -8.99 -1.37
C VAL A 63 -18.19 -8.62 0.03
N THR A 64 -17.58 -7.61 0.67
CA THR A 64 -18.00 -7.11 1.99
C THR A 64 -18.24 -5.61 1.96
N ASN A 65 -18.89 -5.10 3.01
CA ASN A 65 -18.89 -3.68 3.29
C ASN A 65 -17.48 -3.18 3.68
N ALA A 66 -17.27 -1.87 3.54
CA ALA A 66 -16.06 -1.20 4.01
C ALA A 66 -16.10 -1.00 5.53
N CYS A 67 -14.98 -1.23 6.18
CA CYS A 67 -14.77 -0.99 7.60
C CYS A 67 -13.68 0.08 7.80
N LEU A 68 -13.93 1.06 8.67
CA LEU A 68 -12.95 2.07 9.05
C LEU A 68 -11.89 1.45 9.96
N ILE A 69 -10.63 1.45 9.53
CA ILE A 69 -9.49 0.97 10.34
C ILE A 69 -8.90 2.10 11.16
N LYS A 70 -8.68 3.27 10.55
CA LYS A 70 -8.02 4.41 11.20
C LYS A 70 -8.62 5.70 10.68
N ARG A 71 -9.13 6.54 11.57
CA ARG A 71 -9.77 7.81 11.21
C ARG A 71 -8.77 8.93 10.94
N ASP A 72 -7.74 9.00 11.79
CA ASP A 72 -6.74 10.05 11.81
C ASP A 72 -5.38 9.37 11.56
N LEU A 73 -5.14 9.07 10.29
CA LEU A 73 -3.93 8.36 9.85
C LEU A 73 -2.76 9.34 9.76
N ASP A 74 -1.87 9.27 10.74
CA ASP A 74 -0.58 9.94 10.68
C ASP A 74 0.31 9.22 9.65
N PHE A 75 0.99 10.00 8.81
CA PHE A 75 1.91 9.47 7.82
C PHE A 75 3.12 10.40 7.63
N THR A 76 4.23 9.82 7.19
CA THR A 76 5.45 10.55 6.85
C THR A 76 5.68 10.43 5.34
N VAL A 77 6.03 11.54 4.71
CA VAL A 77 6.42 11.57 3.30
C VAL A 77 7.90 11.85 3.23
N ASP A 78 8.65 10.84 2.82
CA ASP A 78 10.08 10.91 2.56
C ASP A 78 10.33 11.13 1.06
N LEU A 79 11.18 12.10 0.76
CA LEU A 79 11.58 12.49 -0.60
C LEU A 79 13.10 12.48 -0.65
N ASP A 80 13.66 11.45 -1.28
CA ASP A 80 15.08 11.37 -1.59
C ASP A 80 15.31 11.59 -3.09
N PHE A 81 16.05 12.64 -3.42
CA PHE A 81 16.40 13.03 -4.77
C PHE A 81 17.91 13.16 -4.90
N LYS A 82 18.49 12.49 -5.90
CA LYS A 82 19.91 12.58 -6.23
C LYS A 82 20.08 12.85 -7.72
N GLY A 83 20.48 14.07 -8.06
CA GLY A 83 20.82 14.50 -9.42
C GLY A 83 22.32 14.70 -9.61
N GLN A 84 22.74 15.03 -10.83
CA GLN A 84 24.16 15.30 -11.14
C GLN A 84 24.71 16.56 -10.46
N LEU A 85 23.85 17.53 -10.13
CA LEU A 85 24.25 18.84 -9.59
C LEU A 85 23.72 19.10 -8.16
N CYS A 86 22.80 18.30 -7.66
CA CYS A 86 22.26 18.45 -6.31
C CYS A 86 21.71 17.13 -5.76
N GLU A 87 21.70 17.05 -4.43
CA GLU A 87 21.09 16.00 -3.64
C GLU A 87 20.15 16.66 -2.64
N MET A 88 18.97 16.09 -2.44
CA MET A 88 17.96 16.58 -1.53
C MET A 88 17.29 15.39 -0.85
N SER A 89 17.30 15.38 0.47
CA SER A 89 16.55 14.45 1.29
C SER A 89 15.64 15.25 2.21
N VAL A 90 14.33 15.05 2.11
CA VAL A 90 13.31 15.75 2.91
C VAL A 90 12.36 14.71 3.48
N SER A 91 12.11 14.80 4.78
CA SER A 91 11.10 14.01 5.47
C SER A 91 10.06 14.96 6.07
N ASN A 92 8.79 14.74 5.73
CA ASN A 92 7.67 15.55 6.23
C ASN A 92 6.69 14.68 7.02
N ASP A 93 6.56 14.94 8.31
CA ASP A 93 5.60 14.27 9.17
C ASP A 93 4.24 14.98 9.15
N TYR A 94 3.20 14.23 8.77
CA TYR A 94 1.81 14.67 8.79
C TYR A 94 1.09 14.02 9.95
N LYS A 95 0.81 14.82 10.99
CA LYS A 95 -0.04 14.43 12.12
C LYS A 95 -1.47 14.95 11.94
N MET A 96 -2.40 14.04 11.75
CA MET A 96 -3.82 14.32 11.61
C MET A 96 -4.41 14.74 12.96
N ARG A 97 -5.58 15.41 12.93
CA ARG A 97 -6.26 15.92 14.14
C ARG A 97 -7.17 14.92 14.78
#